data_AF-A0A924H3E9-F1
#
_entry.id   AF-A0A924H3E9-F1
#
_cell.length_a   1.000
_cell.length_b   1.000
_cell.length_c   1.000
_cell.angle_alpha   90.00
_cell.angle_beta   90.00
_cell.angle_gamma   90.00
#
_symmetry.space_group_name_H-M   'P 1'
#
loop_
_entity.id
_entity.type
_entity.pdbx_description
1 polymer ?
#
loop_
_entity_poly.entity_id
_entity_poly.type
_entity_poly.pdbx_seq_one_letter_code
_entity_poly.pdbx_strand_id
1 'polypeptide(L)'
;MKSRNLILAMAIVALGFTSCKDEKETQAEKTVNTYVVYVDSLGNVDADAAKGNWEAIDNAYQMRVTEAEAALENLKDRKNAEEKINASKAKYEELKAKMETKMAAEMPAATPANPKQQLRNALFGEGKIGDDMNFAWVNKDNIHEVYQQFVHTAEDNKDKYSREDWDEVKLMYEALDNRKNTVEKEGLSSEDNRKIAGLKIKFAPMLTVNRMGAKNGEQMEAKK
;
A
#
# COMPACT_ATOMS: atom_id res chain seq x y z
N MET A 1 -49.41 65.57 -49.27
CA MET A 1 -49.22 65.13 -47.87
C MET A 1 -48.45 63.81 -47.89
N LYS A 2 -47.36 63.72 -47.08
CA LYS A 2 -46.71 62.52 -46.46
C LYS A 2 -46.31 61.33 -47.38
N SER A 3 -45.13 60.70 -47.29
CA SER A 3 -43.95 60.79 -46.43
C SER A 3 -42.85 59.86 -46.99
N ARG A 4 -41.59 60.22 -46.72
CA ARG A 4 -40.31 59.57 -47.11
C ARG A 4 -40.06 58.19 -46.48
N ASN A 5 -39.20 57.42 -47.18
CA ASN A 5 -38.15 56.48 -46.72
C ASN A 5 -38.54 55.32 -45.76
N LEU A 6 -38.16 54.08 -46.09
CA LEU A 6 -36.96 53.42 -45.54
C LEU A 6 -36.79 52.00 -46.10
N ILE A 7 -35.57 51.69 -46.54
CA ILE A 7 -35.03 50.34 -46.70
C ILE A 7 -34.82 49.77 -45.30
N LEU A 8 -35.31 48.57 -44.98
CA LEU A 8 -34.81 47.80 -43.85
C LEU A 8 -34.69 46.32 -44.22
N ALA A 9 -33.48 45.95 -44.63
CA ALA A 9 -33.03 44.56 -44.65
C ALA A 9 -32.94 44.09 -43.19
N MET A 10 -33.77 43.11 -42.82
CA MET A 10 -33.73 42.50 -41.49
C MET A 10 -32.84 41.27 -41.57
N ALA A 11 -31.54 41.47 -41.32
CA ALA A 11 -30.60 40.40 -41.02
C ALA A 11 -30.93 39.88 -39.60
N ILE A 12 -31.55 38.71 -39.51
CA ILE A 12 -31.67 38.00 -38.24
C ILE A 12 -30.33 37.32 -37.98
N VAL A 13 -29.58 37.93 -37.07
CA VAL A 13 -28.28 37.45 -36.59
C VAL A 13 -28.49 36.14 -35.83
N ALA A 14 -27.78 35.09 -36.24
CA ALA A 14 -27.63 33.86 -35.48
C ALA A 14 -26.74 34.11 -34.23
N LEU A 15 -27.32 34.65 -33.15
CA LEU A 15 -26.68 34.73 -31.83
C LEU A 15 -27.22 33.61 -30.94
N GLY A 16 -26.84 32.37 -31.23
CA GLY A 16 -27.22 31.19 -30.43
C GLY A 16 -26.06 30.38 -29.86
N PHE A 17 -24.81 30.67 -30.25
CA PHE A 17 -23.65 29.82 -29.92
C PHE A 17 -22.72 30.38 -28.84
N THR A 18 -22.95 31.58 -28.32
CA THR A 18 -22.11 32.16 -27.26
C THR A 18 -22.46 31.60 -25.87
N SER A 19 -23.75 31.42 -25.56
CA SER A 19 -24.20 30.97 -24.24
C SER A 19 -23.65 29.59 -23.83
N CYS A 20 -23.62 28.61 -24.75
CA CYS A 20 -23.08 27.29 -24.43
C CYS A 20 -21.55 27.28 -24.28
N LYS A 21 -20.84 28.26 -24.86
CA LYS A 21 -19.38 28.34 -24.75
C LYS A 21 -18.98 28.94 -23.40
N ASP A 22 -19.69 29.96 -22.94
CA ASP A 22 -19.45 30.60 -21.64
C ASP A 22 -19.83 29.66 -20.48
N GLU A 23 -20.86 28.82 -20.65
CA GLU A 23 -21.24 27.80 -19.66
C GLU A 23 -20.18 26.70 -19.50
N LYS A 24 -19.62 26.20 -20.61
CA LYS A 24 -18.54 25.20 -20.59
C LYS A 24 -17.24 25.74 -20.00
N GLU A 25 -16.91 26.99 -20.30
CA GLU A 25 -15.75 27.66 -19.71
C GLU A 25 -15.94 27.84 -18.19
N THR A 26 -17.10 28.32 -17.76
CA THR A 26 -17.43 28.46 -16.33
C THR A 26 -17.36 27.12 -15.59
N GLN A 27 -17.85 26.04 -16.22
CA GLN A 27 -17.79 24.71 -15.63
C GLN A 27 -16.35 24.19 -15.54
N ALA A 28 -15.54 24.42 -16.58
CA ALA A 28 -14.13 24.06 -16.56
C ALA A 28 -13.34 24.82 -15.48
N GLU A 29 -13.61 26.11 -15.29
CA GLU A 29 -13.00 26.90 -14.21
C GLU A 29 -13.38 26.35 -12.84
N LYS A 30 -14.65 25.98 -12.65
CA LYS A 30 -15.12 25.34 -11.41
C LYS A 30 -14.43 24.01 -11.16
N THR A 31 -14.24 23.17 -12.18
CA THR A 31 -13.54 21.88 -12.04
C THR A 31 -12.10 22.11 -11.57
N VAL A 32 -11.36 23.02 -12.21
CA VAL A 32 -9.98 23.35 -11.81
C VAL A 32 -9.94 23.91 -10.39
N ASN A 33 -10.83 24.86 -10.06
CA ASN A 33 -10.87 25.44 -8.71
C ASN A 33 -11.25 24.42 -7.64
N THR A 34 -12.15 23.48 -7.94
CA THR A 34 -12.54 22.41 -7.00
C THR A 34 -11.37 21.48 -6.72
N TYR A 35 -10.57 21.14 -7.74
CA TYR A 35 -9.34 20.39 -7.56
C TYR A 35 -8.33 21.14 -6.68
N VAL A 36 -8.07 22.42 -6.97
CA VAL A 36 -7.14 23.25 -6.19
C VAL A 36 -7.57 23.33 -4.71
N VAL A 37 -8.85 23.63 -4.47
CA VAL A 37 -9.41 23.72 -3.10
C VAL A 37 -9.34 22.37 -2.39
N TYR A 38 -9.59 21.27 -3.09
CA TYR A 38 -9.46 19.93 -2.51
C TYR A 38 -8.03 19.69 -2.03
N VAL A 39 -7.02 19.91 -2.88
CA VAL A 39 -5.62 19.72 -2.49
C VAL A 39 -5.21 20.64 -1.34
N ASP A 40 -5.63 21.91 -1.37
CA ASP A 40 -5.38 22.85 -0.27
C ASP A 40 -6.02 22.39 1.04
N SER A 41 -7.20 21.79 0.98
CA SER A 41 -7.88 21.25 2.16
C SER A 41 -7.13 20.06 2.78
N LEU A 42 -6.45 19.25 1.95
CA LEU A 42 -5.67 18.11 2.44
C LEU A 42 -4.50 18.54 3.33
N GLY A 43 -3.95 19.75 3.11
CA GLY A 43 -2.91 20.32 3.96
C GLY A 43 -3.34 20.60 5.40
N ASN A 44 -4.65 20.65 5.67
CA ASN A 44 -5.24 20.87 7.00
C ASN A 44 -5.80 19.59 7.64
N VAL A 45 -5.72 18.45 6.95
CA VAL A 45 -6.22 17.18 7.49
C VAL A 45 -5.23 16.66 8.53
N ASP A 46 -5.77 16.20 9.66
CA ASP A 46 -4.98 15.53 10.69
C ASP A 46 -4.25 14.30 10.11
N ALA A 47 -3.01 14.08 10.55
CA ALA A 47 -2.17 13.05 9.95
C ALA A 47 -2.66 11.62 10.22
N ASP A 48 -3.23 11.37 11.41
CA ASP A 48 -3.77 10.05 11.76
C ASP A 48 -5.08 9.80 11.00
N ALA A 49 -5.92 10.82 10.87
CA ALA A 49 -7.14 10.77 10.06
C ALA A 49 -6.83 10.58 8.56
N ALA A 50 -5.78 11.22 8.05
CA ALA A 50 -5.32 11.06 6.68
C ALA A 50 -4.78 9.66 6.43
N LYS A 51 -4.01 9.10 7.38
CA LYS A 51 -3.46 7.74 7.29
C LYS A 51 -4.57 6.69 7.20
N GLY A 52 -5.57 6.78 8.08
CA GLY A 52 -6.70 5.84 8.10
C GLY A 52 -7.53 5.84 6.81
N ASN A 53 -7.46 6.91 6.02
CA ASN A 53 -8.23 7.09 4.79
C ASN A 53 -7.35 7.32 3.55
N TRP A 54 -6.06 6.95 3.61
CA TRP A 54 -5.07 7.36 2.62
C TRP A 54 -5.42 6.92 1.20
N GLU A 55 -5.89 5.67 1.04
CA GLU A 55 -6.33 5.12 -0.24
C GLU A 55 -7.52 5.90 -0.82
N ALA A 56 -8.48 6.31 0.02
CA ALA A 56 -9.62 7.11 -0.42
C ALA A 56 -9.20 8.52 -0.84
N ILE A 57 -8.23 9.13 -0.11
CA ILE A 57 -7.67 10.44 -0.44
C ILE A 57 -6.93 10.39 -1.78
N ASP A 58 -6.11 9.36 -2.02
CA ASP A 58 -5.35 9.21 -3.27
C ASP A 58 -6.26 8.96 -4.46
N ASN A 59 -7.21 8.04 -4.35
CA ASN A 59 -8.20 7.79 -5.41
C ASN A 59 -8.99 9.06 -5.77
N ALA A 60 -9.42 9.83 -4.76
CA ALA A 60 -10.17 11.06 -4.98
C ALA A 60 -9.29 12.21 -5.52
N TYR A 61 -7.98 12.19 -5.26
CA TYR A 61 -7.01 13.08 -5.91
C TYR A 61 -6.84 12.72 -7.39
N GLN A 62 -6.57 11.45 -7.72
CA GLN A 62 -6.32 10.97 -9.10
C GLN A 62 -7.51 11.27 -10.02
N MET A 63 -8.73 11.09 -9.52
CA MET A 63 -9.95 11.43 -10.24
C MET A 63 -10.03 12.93 -10.54
N ARG A 64 -9.85 13.78 -9.53
CA ARG A 64 -9.99 15.23 -9.67
C ARG A 64 -8.88 15.87 -10.50
N VAL A 65 -7.65 15.36 -10.45
CA VAL A 65 -6.57 15.88 -11.29
C VAL A 65 -6.82 15.55 -12.76
N THR A 66 -7.32 14.34 -13.05
CA THR A 66 -7.69 13.93 -14.41
C THR A 66 -8.83 14.80 -14.96
N GLU A 67 -9.86 15.06 -14.14
CA GLU A 67 -10.97 15.96 -14.51
C GLU A 67 -10.50 17.41 -14.74
N ALA A 68 -9.61 17.92 -13.89
CA ALA A 68 -9.05 19.26 -14.01
C ALA A 68 -8.17 19.43 -15.27
N GLU A 69 -7.39 18.40 -15.62
CA GLU A 69 -6.59 18.39 -16.85
C GLU A 69 -7.47 18.34 -18.10
N ALA A 70 -8.51 17.49 -18.10
CA ALA A 70 -9.48 17.46 -19.19
C ALA A 70 -10.23 18.80 -19.35
N ALA A 71 -10.50 19.49 -18.24
CA ALA A 71 -11.15 20.80 -18.24
C ALA A 71 -10.34 21.90 -18.96
N LEU A 72 -9.00 21.76 -19.05
CA LEU A 72 -8.14 22.72 -19.77
C LEU A 72 -8.54 22.89 -21.24
N GLU A 73 -9.18 21.90 -21.86
CA GLU A 73 -9.66 21.98 -23.24
C GLU A 73 -10.72 23.07 -23.46
N ASN A 74 -11.49 23.38 -22.41
CA ASN A 74 -12.61 24.30 -22.48
C ASN A 74 -12.29 25.69 -21.91
N LEU A 75 -11.05 25.94 -21.47
CA LEU A 75 -10.61 27.20 -20.89
C LEU A 75 -9.92 28.11 -21.92
N LYS A 76 -10.20 29.42 -21.87
CA LYS A 76 -9.43 30.41 -22.65
C LYS A 76 -8.06 30.66 -22.02
N ASP A 77 -8.00 30.83 -20.69
CA ASP A 77 -6.74 31.02 -19.95
C ASP A 77 -6.12 29.68 -19.51
N ARG A 78 -5.73 28.88 -20.51
CA ARG A 78 -5.15 27.55 -20.28
C ARG A 78 -3.87 27.60 -19.45
N LYS A 79 -3.03 28.59 -19.70
CA LYS A 79 -1.70 28.70 -19.08
C LYS A 79 -1.81 28.91 -17.57
N ASN A 80 -2.66 29.85 -17.13
CA ASN A 80 -2.89 30.09 -15.71
C ASN A 80 -3.54 28.89 -15.01
N ALA A 81 -4.52 28.26 -15.66
CA ALA A 81 -5.15 27.05 -15.13
C ALA A 81 -4.14 25.89 -15.00
N GLU A 82 -3.26 25.71 -15.98
CA GLU A 82 -2.19 24.71 -15.95
C GLU A 82 -1.17 25.01 -14.83
N GLU A 83 -0.78 26.27 -14.63
CA GLU A 83 0.07 26.69 -13.51
C GLU A 83 -0.57 26.36 -12.15
N LYS A 84 -1.88 26.59 -11.97
CA LYS A 84 -2.62 26.22 -10.76
C LYS A 84 -2.67 24.70 -10.55
N ILE A 85 -2.88 23.94 -11.62
CA ILE A 85 -2.90 22.47 -11.56
C ILE A 85 -1.54 21.96 -11.12
N ASN A 86 -0.46 22.44 -11.75
CA ASN A 86 0.91 22.04 -11.43
C ASN A 86 1.32 22.44 -10.01
N ALA A 87 0.94 23.63 -9.55
CA ALA A 87 1.17 24.04 -8.16
C ALA A 87 0.44 23.12 -7.17
N SER A 88 -0.78 22.69 -7.48
CA SER A 88 -1.55 21.76 -6.65
C SER A 88 -0.95 20.35 -6.69
N LYS A 89 -0.48 19.88 -7.85
CA LYS A 89 0.25 18.60 -7.94
C LYS A 89 1.48 18.60 -7.04
N ALA A 90 2.26 19.69 -7.06
CA ALA A 90 3.43 19.82 -6.18
C ALA A 90 3.04 19.75 -4.69
N LYS A 91 1.96 20.43 -4.27
CA LYS A 91 1.44 20.34 -2.89
C LYS A 91 1.01 18.92 -2.52
N TYR A 92 0.38 18.20 -3.46
CA TYR A 92 -0.02 16.82 -3.22
C TYR A 92 1.18 15.88 -3.10
N GLU A 93 2.19 16.02 -3.95
CA GLU A 93 3.43 15.24 -3.85
C GLU A 93 4.16 15.51 -2.53
N GLU A 94 4.18 16.76 -2.05
CA GLU A 94 4.70 17.07 -0.72
C GLU A 94 3.90 16.39 0.40
N LEU A 95 2.57 16.38 0.30
CA LEU A 95 1.72 15.67 1.26
C LEU A 95 1.98 14.16 1.22
N LYS A 96 2.04 13.58 0.03
CA LYS A 96 2.36 12.17 -0.18
C LYS A 96 3.71 11.81 0.42
N ALA A 97 4.75 12.59 0.14
CA ALA A 97 6.07 12.38 0.74
C ALA A 97 6.05 12.50 2.28
N LYS A 98 5.31 13.47 2.83
CA LYS A 98 5.11 13.59 4.29
C LYS A 98 4.38 12.38 4.88
N MET A 99 3.36 11.87 4.19
CA MET A 99 2.59 10.71 4.62
C MET A 99 3.41 9.43 4.51
N GLU A 100 4.15 9.23 3.42
CA GLU A 100 5.10 8.12 3.28
C GLU A 100 6.18 8.18 4.36
N THR A 101 6.72 9.37 4.67
CA THR A 101 7.69 9.56 5.76
C THR A 101 7.09 9.24 7.13
N LYS A 102 5.86 9.70 7.42
CA LYS A 102 5.18 9.41 8.68
C LYS A 102 4.81 7.93 8.82
N MET A 103 4.27 7.33 7.75
CA MET A 103 3.99 5.90 7.70
C MET A 103 5.28 5.09 7.85
N ALA A 104 6.40 5.53 7.27
CA ALA A 104 7.71 4.91 7.46
C ALA A 104 8.34 5.16 8.84
N ALA A 105 7.98 6.24 9.53
CA ALA A 105 8.42 6.56 10.89
C ALA A 105 7.57 5.87 11.97
N GLU A 106 6.32 5.54 11.66
CA GLU A 106 5.41 4.75 12.51
C GLU A 106 5.42 3.26 12.18
N MET A 107 5.87 2.88 10.98
CA MET A 107 6.58 1.61 10.84
C MET A 107 7.76 1.70 11.80
N PRO A 108 7.99 0.70 12.65
CA PRO A 108 9.22 0.69 13.44
C PRO A 108 10.35 0.96 12.46
N ALA A 109 11.10 2.05 12.70
CA ALA A 109 12.22 2.43 11.87
C ALA A 109 12.92 1.16 11.44
N ALA A 110 13.11 0.96 10.14
CA ALA A 110 13.86 -0.16 9.61
C ALA A 110 15.18 -0.18 10.37
N THR A 111 15.22 -0.99 11.42
CA THR A 111 16.37 -1.19 12.27
C THR A 111 17.39 -1.72 11.28
N PRO A 112 18.66 -1.27 11.28
CA PRO A 112 19.68 -1.90 10.44
C PRO A 112 19.50 -3.41 10.60
N ALA A 113 19.09 -4.08 9.51
CA ALA A 113 18.21 -5.25 9.57
C ALA A 113 18.61 -6.16 10.73
N ASN A 114 17.82 -6.11 11.82
CA ASN A 114 18.09 -6.95 13.00
C ASN A 114 18.24 -8.38 12.47
N PRO A 115 19.31 -9.12 12.79
CA PRO A 115 19.50 -10.49 12.29
C PRO A 115 18.23 -11.34 12.42
N LYS A 116 17.45 -11.12 13.48
CA LYS A 116 16.13 -11.73 13.68
C LYS A 116 15.09 -11.31 12.61
N GLN A 117 15.01 -10.03 12.26
CA GLN A 117 14.11 -9.57 11.19
C GLN A 117 14.52 -10.14 9.83
N GLN A 118 15.82 -10.27 9.54
CA GLN A 118 16.28 -10.92 8.30
C GLN A 118 15.87 -12.39 8.26
N LEU A 119 16.03 -13.09 9.38
CA LEU A 119 15.59 -14.47 9.52
C LEU A 119 14.07 -14.59 9.32
N ARG A 120 13.26 -13.74 9.96
CA ARG A 120 11.79 -13.73 9.76
C ARG A 120 11.39 -13.43 8.32
N ASN A 121 12.05 -12.47 7.68
CA ASN A 121 11.84 -12.16 6.26
C ASN A 121 12.18 -13.36 5.36
N ALA A 122 13.24 -14.11 5.65
CA ALA A 122 13.57 -15.32 4.90
C ALA A 122 12.49 -16.40 5.08
N LEU A 123 12.01 -16.58 6.32
CA LEU A 123 11.03 -17.63 6.66
C LEU A 123 9.64 -17.35 6.07
N PHE A 124 9.21 -16.09 6.01
CA PHE A 124 7.82 -15.74 5.69
C PHE A 124 7.64 -14.79 4.49
N GLY A 125 8.73 -14.26 3.94
CA GLY A 125 8.71 -13.19 2.95
C GLY A 125 8.90 -11.81 3.59
N GLU A 126 9.41 -10.87 2.79
CA GLU A 126 9.79 -9.55 3.26
C GLU A 126 8.60 -8.77 3.82
N GLY A 127 8.76 -8.22 5.03
CA GLY A 127 7.76 -7.37 5.68
C GLY A 127 6.50 -8.07 6.17
N LYS A 128 6.43 -9.41 6.08
CA LYS A 128 5.25 -10.18 6.49
C LYS A 128 5.11 -10.37 7.99
N ILE A 129 6.23 -10.46 8.71
CA ILE A 129 6.26 -10.68 10.16
C ILE A 129 7.26 -9.72 10.80
N GLY A 130 6.77 -8.85 11.68
CA GLY A 130 7.58 -7.93 12.49
C GLY A 130 7.86 -8.48 13.89
N ASP A 131 8.29 -7.61 14.80
CA ASP A 131 8.49 -7.94 16.22
C ASP A 131 7.18 -8.27 16.95
N ASP A 132 6.04 -7.85 16.40
CA ASP A 132 4.70 -8.14 16.90
C ASP A 132 4.24 -9.60 16.66
N MET A 133 4.98 -10.36 15.84
CA MET A 133 4.67 -11.73 15.44
C MET A 133 3.24 -11.89 14.93
N ASN A 134 2.75 -10.90 14.17
CA ASN A 134 1.36 -10.88 13.74
C ASN A 134 1.09 -11.78 12.52
N PHE A 135 0.41 -12.90 12.76
CA PHE A 135 -0.01 -13.86 11.73
C PHE A 135 -1.46 -13.66 11.23
N ALA A 136 -2.09 -12.50 11.47
CA ALA A 136 -3.47 -12.25 11.06
C ALA A 136 -3.71 -12.35 9.54
N TRP A 137 -2.67 -12.12 8.73
CA TRP A 137 -2.71 -12.26 7.28
C TRP A 137 -2.71 -13.72 6.79
N VAL A 138 -2.34 -14.67 7.67
CA VAL A 138 -2.41 -16.10 7.38
C VAL A 138 -3.84 -16.57 7.61
N ASN A 139 -4.43 -17.26 6.65
CA ASN A 139 -5.82 -17.73 6.67
C ASN A 139 -5.93 -19.11 6.02
N LYS A 140 -7.15 -19.66 5.94
CA LYS A 140 -7.40 -21.02 5.43
C LYS A 140 -6.93 -21.22 3.98
N ASP A 141 -6.85 -20.16 3.20
CA ASP A 141 -6.52 -20.22 1.77
C ASP A 141 -5.01 -20.23 1.53
N ASN A 142 -4.20 -19.67 2.45
CA ASN A 142 -2.74 -19.56 2.28
C ASN A 142 -1.91 -20.35 3.31
N ILE A 143 -2.50 -20.84 4.40
CA ILE A 143 -1.72 -21.40 5.52
C ILE A 143 -0.84 -22.59 5.14
N HIS A 144 -1.27 -23.42 4.18
CA HIS A 144 -0.46 -24.52 3.69
C HIS A 144 0.82 -24.02 3.01
N GLU A 145 0.71 -23.03 2.12
CA GLU A 145 1.86 -22.42 1.44
C GLU A 145 2.82 -21.76 2.45
N VAL A 146 2.28 -21.09 3.46
CA VAL A 146 3.07 -20.47 4.54
C VAL A 146 3.87 -21.52 5.32
N TYR A 147 3.27 -22.65 5.69
CA TYR A 147 4.00 -23.76 6.31
C TYR A 147 5.07 -24.34 5.39
N GLN A 148 4.75 -24.51 4.12
CA GLN A 148 5.68 -25.10 3.16
C GLN A 148 6.91 -24.20 2.99
N GLN A 149 6.71 -22.90 2.78
CA GLN A 149 7.79 -21.93 2.70
C GLN A 149 8.63 -21.92 3.98
N PHE A 150 7.99 -21.85 5.14
CA PHE A 150 8.68 -21.85 6.43
C PHE A 150 9.60 -23.08 6.59
N VAL A 151 9.07 -24.28 6.35
CA VAL A 151 9.83 -25.53 6.51
C VAL A 151 10.95 -25.64 5.49
N HIS A 152 10.70 -25.29 4.22
CA HIS A 152 11.71 -25.33 3.17
C HIS A 152 12.83 -24.32 3.42
N THR A 153 12.51 -23.08 3.77
CA THR A 153 13.54 -22.08 4.10
C THR A 153 14.40 -22.54 5.27
N ALA A 154 13.79 -23.10 6.32
CA ALA A 154 14.53 -23.61 7.47
C ALA A 154 15.43 -24.80 7.11
N GLU A 155 14.98 -25.68 6.22
CA GLU A 155 15.74 -26.83 5.73
C GLU A 155 16.91 -26.43 4.83
N ASP A 156 16.69 -25.46 3.93
CA ASP A 156 17.68 -24.99 2.96
C ASP A 156 18.83 -24.22 3.64
N ASN A 157 18.56 -23.63 4.81
CA ASN A 157 19.54 -22.84 5.56
C ASN A 157 19.99 -23.52 6.86
N LYS A 158 19.61 -24.78 7.09
CA LYS A 158 19.84 -25.50 8.36
C LYS A 158 21.30 -25.50 8.84
N ASP A 159 22.25 -25.57 7.91
CA ASP A 159 23.69 -25.65 8.19
C ASP A 159 24.33 -24.26 8.41
N LYS A 160 23.59 -23.19 8.13
CA LYS A 160 24.02 -21.79 8.31
C LYS A 160 23.51 -21.17 9.60
N TYR A 161 22.47 -21.75 10.18
CA TYR A 161 21.83 -21.22 11.38
C TYR A 161 22.64 -21.51 12.63
N SER A 162 22.90 -20.45 13.38
CA SER A 162 23.39 -20.53 14.75
C SER A 162 22.34 -21.14 15.68
N ARG A 163 22.75 -21.45 16.91
CA ARG A 163 21.82 -21.87 17.94
C ARG A 163 20.75 -20.81 18.20
N GLU A 164 21.11 -19.53 18.22
CA GLU A 164 20.18 -18.42 18.42
C GLU A 164 19.18 -18.30 17.27
N ASP A 165 19.61 -18.54 16.02
CA ASP A 165 18.71 -18.60 14.86
C ASP A 165 17.70 -19.75 15.00
N TRP A 166 18.16 -20.92 15.45
CA TRP A 166 17.26 -22.05 15.72
C TRP A 166 16.27 -21.78 16.87
N ASP A 167 16.66 -20.99 17.87
CA ASP A 167 15.77 -20.54 18.94
C ASP A 167 14.67 -19.60 18.39
N GLU A 168 15.00 -18.69 17.46
CA GLU A 168 14.02 -17.83 16.78
C GLU A 168 13.12 -18.63 15.81
N VAL A 169 13.69 -19.55 15.01
CA VAL A 169 12.94 -20.47 14.14
C VAL A 169 11.90 -21.25 14.95
N LYS A 170 12.28 -21.76 16.13
CA LYS A 170 11.34 -22.43 17.03
C LYS A 170 10.20 -21.51 17.47
N LEU A 171 10.52 -20.29 17.90
CA LEU A 171 9.53 -19.31 18.33
C LEU A 171 8.52 -18.99 17.20
N MET A 172 9.01 -18.78 15.99
CA MET A 172 8.18 -18.53 14.80
C MET A 172 7.29 -19.73 14.45
N TYR A 173 7.81 -20.96 14.58
CA TYR A 173 7.02 -22.17 14.38
C TYR A 173 5.86 -22.27 15.38
N GLU A 174 6.11 -22.01 16.66
CA GLU A 174 5.08 -22.05 17.71
C GLU A 174 3.98 -21.00 17.47
N ALA A 175 4.35 -19.79 17.03
CA ALA A 175 3.41 -18.74 16.68
C ALA A 175 2.55 -19.11 15.44
N LEU A 176 3.18 -19.67 14.40
CA LEU A 176 2.46 -20.18 13.23
C LEU A 176 1.50 -21.32 13.60
N ASP A 177 1.92 -22.24 14.49
CA ASP A 177 1.07 -23.35 14.95
C ASP A 177 -0.13 -22.88 15.76
N ASN A 178 0.05 -21.81 16.56
CA ASN A 178 -1.06 -21.16 17.23
C ASN A 178 -2.06 -20.55 16.23
N ARG A 179 -1.58 -19.87 15.18
CA ARG A 179 -2.47 -19.37 14.12
C ARG A 179 -3.18 -20.51 13.39
N LYS A 180 -2.49 -21.63 13.13
CA LYS A 180 -3.07 -22.82 12.50
C LYS A 180 -4.27 -23.34 13.26
N ASN A 181 -4.21 -23.40 14.59
CA ASN A 181 -5.32 -23.87 15.41
C ASN A 181 -6.56 -22.96 15.28
N THR A 182 -6.37 -21.67 15.02
CA THR A 182 -7.46 -20.73 14.74
C THR A 182 -7.99 -20.92 13.33
N VAL A 183 -7.11 -21.00 12.33
CA VAL A 183 -7.47 -21.20 10.92
C VAL A 183 -8.20 -22.53 10.69
N GLU A 184 -7.87 -23.57 11.44
CA GLU A 184 -8.59 -24.85 11.40
C GLU A 184 -10.08 -24.67 11.77
N LYS A 185 -10.39 -23.79 12.71
CA LYS A 185 -11.78 -23.44 13.08
C LYS A 185 -12.45 -22.53 12.05
N GLU A 186 -11.68 -21.81 11.24
CA GLU A 186 -12.15 -20.94 10.15
C GLU A 186 -12.48 -21.73 8.86
N GLY A 187 -12.29 -23.06 8.87
CA GLY A 187 -12.66 -23.94 7.75
C GLY A 187 -11.49 -24.37 6.87
N LEU A 188 -10.32 -24.62 7.45
CA LEU A 188 -9.19 -25.25 6.76
C LEU A 188 -9.60 -26.58 6.12
N SER A 189 -9.21 -26.79 4.86
CA SER A 189 -9.48 -28.05 4.17
C SER A 189 -8.78 -29.23 4.86
N SER A 190 -9.40 -30.41 4.87
CA SER A 190 -8.79 -31.62 5.44
C SER A 190 -7.52 -32.03 4.70
N GLU A 191 -7.45 -31.73 3.39
CA GLU A 191 -6.29 -32.00 2.57
C GLU A 191 -5.09 -31.15 3.00
N ASP A 192 -5.29 -29.84 3.13
CA ASP A 192 -4.24 -28.92 3.57
C ASP A 192 -3.83 -29.19 5.01
N ASN A 193 -4.79 -29.52 5.89
CA ASN A 193 -4.49 -29.94 7.26
C ASN A 193 -3.56 -31.16 7.30
N ARG A 194 -3.80 -32.15 6.42
CA ARG A 194 -2.93 -33.34 6.29
C ARG A 194 -1.55 -32.98 5.73
N LYS A 195 -1.46 -32.10 4.73
CA LYS A 195 -0.17 -31.63 4.19
C LYS A 195 0.65 -30.91 5.25
N ILE A 196 0.02 -30.01 6.01
CA ILE A 196 0.63 -29.31 7.16
C ILE A 196 1.11 -30.32 8.20
N ALA A 197 0.32 -31.33 8.54
CA ALA A 197 0.76 -32.37 9.46
C ALA A 197 2.03 -33.09 8.97
N GLY A 198 2.14 -33.38 7.67
CA GLY A 198 3.36 -33.93 7.06
C GLY A 198 4.57 -32.99 7.20
N LEU A 199 4.38 -31.69 6.96
CA LEU A 199 5.42 -30.67 7.14
C LEU A 199 5.87 -30.58 8.61
N LYS A 200 4.94 -30.63 9.57
CA LYS A 200 5.27 -30.66 11.01
C LYS A 200 6.10 -31.88 11.41
N ILE A 201 5.75 -33.06 10.88
CA ILE A 201 6.49 -34.31 11.11
C ILE A 201 7.92 -34.21 10.57
N LYS A 202 8.12 -33.56 9.42
CA LYS A 202 9.46 -33.31 8.87
C LYS A 202 10.25 -32.30 9.71
N PHE A 203 9.59 -31.22 10.14
CA PHE A 203 10.24 -30.10 10.80
C PHE A 203 10.67 -30.40 12.25
N ALA A 204 9.84 -31.07 13.05
CA ALA A 204 10.13 -31.33 14.46
C ALA A 204 11.48 -32.05 14.75
N PRO A 205 11.82 -33.16 14.06
CA PRO A 205 13.12 -33.80 14.23
C PRO A 205 14.26 -32.93 13.69
N MET A 206 14.05 -32.23 12.58
CA MET A 206 15.02 -31.31 12.00
C MET A 206 15.38 -30.20 12.98
N LEU A 207 14.40 -29.54 13.58
CA LEU A 207 14.61 -28.49 14.59
C LEU A 207 15.43 -29.03 15.77
N THR A 208 15.08 -30.21 16.26
CA THR A 208 15.73 -30.81 17.44
C THR A 208 17.20 -31.13 17.16
N VAL A 209 17.48 -31.81 16.05
CA VAL A 209 18.84 -32.25 15.69
C VAL A 209 19.74 -31.05 15.37
N ASN A 210 19.30 -30.13 14.52
CA ASN A 210 20.15 -29.03 14.06
C ASN A 210 20.42 -28.01 15.18
N ARG A 211 19.42 -27.70 16.02
CA ARG A 211 19.61 -26.83 17.18
C ARG A 211 20.63 -27.39 18.18
N MET A 212 20.58 -28.69 18.45
CA MET A 212 21.57 -29.34 19.32
C MET A 212 22.95 -29.41 18.66
N GLY A 213 23.00 -29.65 17.35
CA GLY A 213 24.23 -29.65 16.56
C GLY A 213 24.95 -28.30 16.60
N ALA A 214 24.23 -27.21 16.30
CA ALA A 214 24.76 -25.84 16.34
C ALA A 214 25.32 -25.49 17.73
N LYS A 215 24.57 -25.81 18.80
CA LYS A 215 25.03 -25.63 20.18
C LYS A 215 26.36 -26.33 20.45
N ASN A 216 26.49 -27.59 20.03
CA ASN A 216 27.71 -28.36 20.27
C ASN A 216 28.89 -27.82 19.44
N GLY A 217 28.64 -27.41 18.19
CA GLY A 217 29.64 -26.79 17.31
C GLY A 217 30.21 -25.50 17.90
N GLU A 218 29.33 -24.58 18.30
CA GLU A 218 29.71 -23.30 18.92
C GLU A 218 30.51 -23.49 20.21
N GLN A 219 30.12 -24.46 21.05
CA GLN A 219 30.86 -24.78 22.28
C GLN A 219 32.26 -25.35 22.03
N MET A 220 32.45 -26.08 20.92
CA MET A 220 33.77 -26.59 20.53
C MET A 220 34.66 -25.47 19.98
N GLU A 221 34.11 -24.60 19.14
CA GLU A 221 34.85 -23.44 18.61
C GLU A 221 35.26 -22.46 19.72
N ALA A 222 34.41 -22.21 20.71
CA ALA A 222 34.73 -21.34 21.85
C ALA A 222 35.81 -21.89 22.79
N LYS A 223 36.18 -23.17 22.66
CA LYS A 223 37.22 -23.84 23.46
C LYS A 223 38.57 -23.97 22.75
N LYS A 224 38.65 -23.61 21.48
CA LYS A 224 39.90 -23.54 20.70
C LYS A 224 40.59 -22.21 20.93
#